data_AF-A0A820R7A9-F1
#
_entry.id   AF-A0A820R7A9-F1
#
_cell.length_a   1.000
_cell.length_b   1.000
_cell.length_c   1.000
_cell.angle_alpha   90.00
_cell.angle_beta   90.00
_cell.angle_gamma   90.00
#
_symmetry.space_group_name_H-M   'P 1'
#
loop_
_entity.id
_entity.type
_entity.pdbx_description
1 polymer ?
#
loop_
_entity_poly.entity_id
_entity_poly.type
_entity_poly.pdbx_seq_one_letter_code
_entity_poly.pdbx_strand_id
1 'polypeptide(L)' 'MLPQEEALNILMKFLATNGYRKVKGISIDTIKKLASIVIKDNVFAYGNKINKQTTGGAMGSSFTLTLANIF' A
#
# COMPACT_ATOMS: atom_id res chain seq x y z
N MET A 1 11.56 7.63 4.09
CA MET A 1 10.33 7.67 3.25
C MET A 1 9.97 6.26 2.86
N LEU A 2 8.69 5.90 2.84
CA LEU A 2 8.19 4.54 2.60
C LEU A 2 8.39 4.12 1.13
N PRO A 3 9.35 3.23 0.77
CA PRO A 3 9.55 2.80 -0.60
C PRO A 3 8.43 1.85 -1.01
N GLN A 4 7.81 2.12 -2.15
CA GLN A 4 6.51 1.54 -2.51
C GLN A 4 6.53 0.02 -2.64
N GLU A 5 7.55 -0.55 -3.28
CA GLU A 5 7.64 -2.01 -3.46
C GLU A 5 8.00 -2.75 -2.19
N GLU A 6 8.93 -2.20 -1.42
CA GLU A 6 9.32 -2.78 -0.13
C GLU A 6 8.13 -2.76 0.83
N ALA A 7 7.32 -1.70 0.81
CA ALA A 7 6.12 -1.60 1.63
C ALA A 7 5.09 -2.68 1.26
N LEU A 8 4.87 -2.93 -0.03
CA LEU A 8 3.99 -4.01 -0.48
C LEU A 8 4.54 -5.38 -0.07
N ASN A 9 5.86 -5.59 -0.13
CA ASN A 9 6.47 -6.83 0.31
C ASN A 9 6.34 -7.04 1.83
N ILE A 10 6.47 -5.98 2.62
CA ILE A 10 6.25 -6.03 4.07
C ILE A 10 4.79 -6.33 4.41
N LEU A 11 3.82 -5.75 3.70
CA LEU A 11 2.42 -6.11 3.88
C LEU A 11 2.20 -7.63 3.69
N MET A 12 2.80 -8.20 2.65
CA MET A 12 2.72 -9.64 2.39
C MET A 12 3.36 -10.47 3.50
N LYS A 13 4.53 -10.04 3.98
CA LYS A 13 5.22 -10.68 5.11
C LYS A 13 4.37 -10.60 6.39
N PHE A 14 3.80 -9.43 6.70
CA PHE A 14 2.94 -9.23 7.85
C PHE A 14 1.73 -10.16 7.82
N LEU A 15 1.03 -10.24 6.69
CA LEU A 15 -0.11 -11.14 6.52
C LEU A 15 0.31 -12.61 6.71
N ALA A 16 1.41 -13.03 6.08
CA ALA A 16 1.91 -14.40 6.19
C ALA A 16 2.34 -14.75 7.63
N THR A 17 3.06 -13.87 8.32
CA THR A 17 3.51 -14.06 9.70
C THR A 17 2.34 -14.18 10.69
N ASN A 18 1.23 -13.48 10.43
CA ASN A 18 0.01 -13.59 11.25
C ASN A 18 -0.92 -14.72 10.80
N GLY A 19 -0.45 -15.64 9.94
CA GLY A 19 -1.20 -16.82 9.52
C GLY A 19 -2.28 -16.58 8.45
N TYR A 20 -2.35 -15.37 7.88
CA TYR A 20 -3.32 -15.07 6.83
C TYR A 20 -2.87 -15.64 5.48
N ARG A 21 -3.61 -16.65 5.00
CA ARG A 21 -3.52 -17.14 3.61
C ARG A 21 -4.62 -16.57 2.71
N LYS A 22 -5.74 -16.21 3.31
CA LYS A 22 -6.87 -15.51 2.71
C LYS A 22 -7.53 -14.62 3.76
N VAL A 23 -8.15 -13.52 3.35
CA VAL A 23 -8.99 -12.67 4.21
C VAL A 23 -10.39 -12.64 3.61
N LYS A 24 -11.38 -13.18 4.32
CA LYS A 24 -12.78 -13.27 3.83
C LYS A 24 -12.89 -13.85 2.41
N GLY A 25 -12.10 -14.88 2.11
CA GLY A 25 -12.05 -15.52 0.78
C GLY A 25 -11.12 -14.86 -0.24
N ILE A 26 -10.62 -13.65 0.01
CA ILE A 26 -9.68 -12.93 -0.87
C ILE A 26 -8.27 -13.46 -0.63
N SER A 27 -7.56 -13.88 -1.69
CA SER A 27 -6.18 -14.34 -1.59
C SER A 27 -5.21 -13.19 -1.26
N ILE A 28 -4.09 -13.53 -0.62
CA ILE A 28 -3.02 -12.55 -0.35
C ILE A 28 -2.49 -11.91 -1.64
N ASP A 29 -2.44 -12.64 -2.76
CA ASP A 29 -2.00 -12.08 -4.05
C ASP A 29 -2.97 -11.03 -4.57
N THR A 30 -4.28 -11.25 -4.40
CA THR A 30 -5.29 -10.25 -4.75
C THR A 30 -5.17 -9.03 -3.84
N ILE A 31 -4.92 -9.22 -2.54
CA ILE A 31 -4.64 -8.12 -1.61
C ILE A 31 -3.40 -7.33 -2.06
N LYS A 32 -2.31 -8.01 -2.46
CA LYS A 32 -1.10 -7.36 -3.00
C LYS A 32 -1.42 -6.51 -4.23
N LYS A 33 -2.19 -7.04 -5.18
CA LYS A 33 -2.58 -6.33 -6.40
C LYS A 33 -3.40 -5.09 -6.08
N LEU A 34 -4.40 -5.19 -5.20
CA LEU A 34 -5.21 -4.06 -4.78
C LEU A 34 -4.37 -2.99 -4.05
N ALA A 35 -3.53 -3.41 -3.12
CA ALA A 35 -2.59 -2.51 -2.42
C ALA A 35 -1.62 -1.82 -3.38
N SER A 36 -1.14 -2.55 -4.41
CA SER A 36 -0.23 -2.01 -5.41
C SER A 36 -0.87 -0.89 -6.24
N ILE A 37 -2.16 -1.00 -6.59
CA ILE A 37 -2.89 0.05 -7.30
C ILE A 37 -2.94 1.32 -6.44
N VAL A 38 -3.33 1.18 -5.17
CA VAL A 38 -3.44 2.32 -4.24
C VAL A 38 -2.10 3.04 -4.03
N ILE A 39 -1.01 2.28 -3.88
CA ILE A 39 0.32 2.84 -3.61
C ILE A 39 0.96 3.41 -4.88
N LYS A 40 0.97 2.65 -5.99
CA LYS A 40 1.74 3.00 -7.19
C LYS A 40 1.04 3.96 -8.14
N ASP A 41 -0.29 4.00 -8.11
CA ASP A 41 -1.08 4.94 -8.91
C ASP A 41 -1.58 6.12 -8.08
N ASN A 42 -0.99 6.32 -6.90
CA ASN A 42 -1.29 7.43 -6.02
C ASN A 42 -0.96 8.79 -6.69
N VAL A 43 -1.96 9.64 -6.76
CA VAL A 43 -1.88 10.98 -7.34
C VAL A 43 -2.55 12.00 -6.42
N PHE A 44 -2.08 13.25 -6.48
CA PHE A 44 -2.68 14.36 -5.74
C PHE A 44 -2.75 15.62 -6.60
N ALA A 45 -3.79 16.43 -6.38
CA ALA A 45 -3.96 17.71 -7.06
C ALA A 45 -3.29 18.83 -6.26
N TYR A 46 -2.46 19.63 -6.93
CA TYR A 46 -1.86 20.84 -6.36
C TYR A 46 -1.61 21.88 -7.45
N GLY A 47 -2.06 23.12 -7.23
CA GLY A 47 -1.82 24.23 -8.16
C GLY A 47 -2.34 23.97 -9.59
N ASN A 48 -3.56 23.42 -9.71
CA ASN A 48 -4.19 23.04 -10.99
C ASN A 48 -3.41 21.99 -11.80
N LYS A 49 -2.54 21.21 -11.15
CA LYS A 49 -1.80 20.09 -11.74
C LYS A 49 -2.09 18.81 -10.96
N ILE A 50 -2.06 17.67 -11.65
CA ILE A 50 -2.09 16.34 -11.05
C ILE A 50 -0.65 15.85 -10.96
N ASN A 51 -0.21 15.51 -9.75
CA ASN A 51 1.14 15.04 -9.48
C ASN A 51 1.08 13.58 -9.06
N LYS A 52 1.99 12.76 -9.60
CA LYS A 52 2.14 11.36 -9.20
C LYS A 52 3.16 11.25 -8.07
N GLN A 53 2.77 10.57 -7.00
CA GLN A 53 3.68 10.30 -5.89
C GLN A 53 4.45 9.01 -6.19
N THR A 54 5.77 9.13 -6.37
CA THR A 54 6.65 7.99 -6.71
C THR A 54 7.26 7.30 -5.50
N THR A 55 7.26 7.97 -4.34
CA THR A 55 7.75 7.44 -3.07
C THR A 55 6.77 7.77 -1.95
N GLY A 56 6.49 6.82 -1.08
CA GLY A 56 5.46 6.94 -0.05
C GLY A 56 4.05 6.72 -0.59
N GLY A 57 3.07 7.11 0.22
CA GLY A 57 1.66 7.15 -0.14
C GLY A 57 0.99 8.43 0.37
N ALA A 58 -0.31 8.55 0.14
CA ALA A 58 -1.10 9.70 0.56
C ALA A 58 -1.15 9.79 2.10
N MET A 59 -0.70 10.91 2.67
CA MET A 59 -0.61 11.07 4.14
C MET A 59 -1.96 11.02 4.85
N GLY A 60 -3.05 11.39 4.18
CA GLY A 60 -4.41 11.30 4.70
C GLY A 60 -5.05 9.90 4.53
N SER A 61 -4.37 8.96 3.89
CA SER A 61 -4.90 7.61 3.68
C SER A 61 -4.68 6.74 4.91
N SER A 62 -5.77 6.20 5.46
CA SER A 62 -5.72 5.21 6.55
C SER A 62 -4.89 3.98 6.18
N PHE A 63 -4.89 3.60 4.90
CA PHE A 63 -4.09 2.51 4.39
C PHE A 63 -2.59 2.83 4.45
N THR A 64 -2.17 4.00 3.97
CA THR A 64 -0.76 4.40 3.97
C THR A 64 -0.21 4.53 5.39
N LEU A 65 -0.99 5.09 6.32
CA LEU A 65 -0.59 5.19 7.73
C LEU A 65 -0.42 3.82 8.38
N THR A 66 -1.35 2.90 8.12
CA THR A 66 -1.26 1.52 8.64
C THR A 66 -0.06 0.78 8.04
N LEU A 67 0.18 0.96 6.74
CA LEU A 67 1.31 0.36 6.04
C LEU A 67 2.65 0.87 6.57
N ALA A 68 2.73 2.17 6.89
CA ALA A 68 3.92 2.77 7.49
C ALA A 68 4.21 2.26 8.91
N ASN A 69 3.19 1.88 9.68
CA ASN A 69 3.37 1.33 11.03
C ASN A 69 3.94 -0.10 11.04
N ILE A 70 3.77 -0.84 9.94
CA ILE A 70 4.28 -2.21 9.83
C ILE A 70 5.58 -2.30 9.02
N PHE A 71 6.04 -1.18 8.45
CA PHE A 71 7.28 -1.06 7.68
C PHE A 71 8.50 -0.98 8.58
#